data_AF-A0AAU8D1Q9-F1
#
_entry.id   AF-A0AAU8D1Q9-F1
#
_cell.length_a   1.000
_cell.length_b   1.000
_cell.length_c   1.000
_cell.angle_alpha   90.00
_cell.angle_beta   90.00
_cell.angle_gamma   90.00
#
_symmetry.space_group_name_H-M   'P 1'
#
loop_
_entity.id
_entity.type
_entity.pdbx_description
1 polymer ?
#
loop_
_entity_poly.entity_id
_entity_poly.type
_entity_poly.pdbx_seq_one_letter_code
_entity_poly.pdbx_strand_id
1 'polypeptide(L)'
;MAAVVAASGLVYLAAAALDLPWVSWPVFFLSVVVITLVRLGLVPVEATWLLLAAAALFAAIGLARAVRRPIGDLPLQALAMTAFGGAAVVALVVSPFIGALLVAAGLFAHAGWDVFHHVKNKVVVRSMAEFCFVLDSVLGLAIVIVTLRGT
;
A
#
# COMPACT_ATOMS: atom_id res chain seq x y z
N MET A 1 3.07 2.73 11.67
CA MET A 1 3.45 1.59 10.79
C MET A 1 2.33 1.23 9.81
N ALA A 2 1.05 1.35 10.22
CA ALA A 2 -0.13 1.18 9.36
C ALA A 2 -0.06 1.89 7.99
N ALA A 3 0.49 3.10 7.94
CA ALA A 3 0.63 3.86 6.69
C ALA A 3 1.44 3.12 5.60
N VAL A 4 2.38 2.23 5.97
CA VAL A 4 3.17 1.47 4.99
C VAL A 4 2.29 0.46 4.24
N VAL A 5 1.36 -0.20 4.94
CA VAL A 5 0.39 -1.13 4.33
C VAL A 5 -0.61 -0.37 3.44
N ALA A 6 -1.03 0.83 3.84
CA ALA A 6 -1.86 1.67 2.99
C ALA A 6 -1.09 2.14 1.72
N ALA A 7 0.19 2.49 1.86
CA ALA A 7 1.04 2.89 0.75
C ALA A 7 1.24 1.75 -0.26
N SER A 8 1.44 0.51 0.20
CA SER A 8 1.69 -0.64 -0.67
C SER A 8 0.48 -0.93 -1.58
N GLY A 9 -0.74 -0.86 -1.06
CA GLY A 9 -1.97 -0.92 -1.86
C GLY A 9 -2.14 0.28 -2.81
N LEU A 10 -1.82 1.49 -2.34
CA LEU A 10 -1.96 2.74 -3.11
C LEU A 10 -1.13 2.74 -4.38
N VAL A 11 0.12 2.26 -4.30
CA VAL A 11 1.05 2.18 -5.45
C VAL A 11 0.44 1.38 -6.60
N TYR A 12 -0.16 0.24 -6.30
CA TYR A 12 -0.80 -0.64 -7.28
C TYR A 12 -2.11 -0.05 -7.81
N LEU A 13 -2.95 0.50 -6.92
CA LEU A 13 -4.20 1.14 -7.31
C LEU A 13 -3.94 2.33 -8.24
N ALA A 14 -2.96 3.18 -7.94
CA ALA A 14 -2.63 4.34 -8.77
C ALA A 14 -2.13 3.92 -10.16
N ALA A 15 -1.25 2.92 -10.23
CA ALA A 15 -0.76 2.40 -11.51
C ALA A 15 -1.90 1.78 -12.34
N ALA A 16 -2.81 1.03 -11.71
CA ALA A 16 -4.01 0.50 -12.36
C ALA A 16 -4.97 1.61 -12.81
N ALA A 17 -5.28 2.58 -11.95
CA ALA A 17 -6.20 3.68 -12.25
C ALA A 17 -5.75 4.54 -13.43
N LEU A 18 -4.43 4.74 -13.55
CA LEU A 18 -3.84 5.50 -14.64
C LEU A 18 -3.55 4.64 -15.88
N ASP A 19 -3.58 3.32 -15.76
CA ASP A 19 -3.18 2.36 -16.79
C ASP A 19 -1.72 2.58 -17.25
N LEU A 20 -0.85 2.93 -16.30
CA LEU A 20 0.55 3.29 -16.52
C LEU A 20 1.45 2.62 -15.46
N PRO A 21 2.07 1.46 -15.78
CA PRO A 21 2.83 0.68 -14.80
C PRO A 21 4.02 1.42 -14.18
N TRP A 22 4.61 2.39 -14.90
CA TRP A 22 5.77 3.16 -14.43
C TRP A 22 5.43 4.17 -13.33
N VAL A 23 4.16 4.57 -13.21
CA VAL A 23 3.70 5.54 -12.20
C VAL A 23 3.82 4.98 -10.78
N SER A 24 3.98 3.67 -10.65
CA SER A 24 4.22 3.03 -9.36
C SER A 24 5.42 3.65 -8.62
N TRP A 25 6.53 3.95 -9.31
CA TRP A 25 7.72 4.58 -8.70
C TRP A 25 7.46 5.99 -8.15
N PRO A 26 6.94 6.96 -8.95
CA PRO A 26 6.55 8.26 -8.42
C PRO A 26 5.59 8.18 -7.24
N VAL A 27 4.58 7.30 -7.30
CA VAL A 27 3.59 7.15 -6.23
C VAL A 27 4.24 6.58 -4.97
N PHE A 28 5.15 5.61 -5.13
CA PHE A 28 5.95 5.08 -4.01
C PHE A 28 6.75 6.20 -3.34
N PHE A 29 7.54 6.97 -4.10
CA PHE A 29 8.33 8.07 -3.52
C PHE A 29 7.45 9.14 -2.87
N LEU A 30 6.32 9.48 -3.48
CA LEU A 30 5.36 10.40 -2.88
C LEU A 30 4.83 9.86 -1.54
N SER A 31 4.54 8.57 -1.45
CA SER A 31 4.09 7.95 -0.20
C SER A 31 5.17 8.02 0.89
N VAL A 32 6.44 7.82 0.53
CA VAL A 32 7.59 7.94 1.43
C VAL A 32 7.74 9.38 1.93
N VAL A 33 7.59 10.37 1.04
CA VAL A 33 7.61 11.80 1.41
C VAL A 33 6.47 12.11 2.39
N VAL A 34 5.24 11.71 2.09
CA VAL A 34 4.08 11.94 2.98
C VAL A 34 4.31 11.32 4.35
N ILE A 35 4.72 10.05 4.41
CA ILE A 35 5.00 9.36 5.68
C ILE A 35 6.11 10.07 6.46
N THR A 36 7.17 10.50 5.77
CA THR A 36 8.30 11.20 6.40
C THR A 36 7.88 12.56 6.95
N LEU A 37 7.15 13.37 6.19
CA LEU A 37 6.69 14.70 6.63
C LEU A 37 5.79 14.61 7.88
N VAL A 38 4.88 13.65 7.91
CA VAL A 38 4.04 13.40 9.10
C VAL A 38 4.89 12.94 10.29
N ARG A 39 5.84 12.01 10.09
CA ARG A 39 6.74 11.54 11.16
C ARG A 39 7.62 12.65 11.75
N LEU A 40 7.98 13.64 10.94
CA LEU A 40 8.73 14.83 11.39
C LEU A 40 7.85 15.87 12.08
N GLY A 41 6.54 15.63 12.22
CA GLY A 41 5.60 16.57 12.85
C GLY A 41 5.29 17.80 11.99
N LEU A 42 5.63 17.78 10.70
CA LEU A 42 5.40 18.91 9.78
C LEU A 42 3.96 18.97 9.26
N VAL A 43 3.20 17.87 9.43
CA VAL A 43 1.80 17.76 9.01
C VAL A 43 0.98 17.22 10.18
N PRO A 44 -0.06 17.96 10.67
CA PRO A 44 -0.83 17.59 11.85
C PRO A 44 -1.93 16.56 11.55
N VAL A 45 -1.65 15.58 10.69
CA VAL A 45 -2.61 14.55 10.25
C VAL A 45 -1.89 13.21 10.14
N GLU A 46 -2.54 12.13 10.56
CA GLU A 46 -1.99 10.77 10.39
C GLU A 46 -1.77 10.43 8.91
N ALA A 47 -0.59 9.91 8.60
CA ALA A 47 -0.19 9.58 7.23
C ALA A 47 -1.15 8.56 6.58
N THR A 48 -1.68 7.61 7.35
CA THR A 48 -2.66 6.63 6.86
C THR A 48 -3.86 7.32 6.23
N TRP A 49 -4.42 8.36 6.85
CA TRP A 49 -5.59 9.06 6.31
C TRP A 49 -5.27 9.81 5.02
N LEU A 50 -4.09 10.42 4.92
CA LEU A 50 -3.65 11.10 3.70
C LEU A 50 -3.50 10.12 2.53
N LEU A 51 -2.91 8.94 2.79
CA LEU A 51 -2.75 7.90 1.78
C LEU A 51 -4.09 7.28 1.36
N LEU A 52 -5.04 7.10 2.29
CA LEU A 52 -6.39 6.65 1.98
C LEU A 52 -7.17 7.68 1.16
N ALA A 53 -7.00 8.97 1.45
CA ALA A 53 -7.59 10.04 0.65
C ALA A 53 -7.02 10.04 -0.79
N ALA A 54 -5.70 9.86 -0.93
CA ALA A 54 -5.08 9.68 -2.24
C ALA A 54 -5.59 8.43 -2.97
N ALA A 55 -5.76 7.31 -2.25
CA ALA A 55 -6.32 6.08 -2.81
C ALA A 55 -7.75 6.29 -3.31
N ALA A 56 -8.59 6.97 -2.54
CA ALA A 56 -9.95 7.32 -2.96
C ALA A 56 -9.95 8.20 -4.22
N LEU A 57 -9.03 9.17 -4.31
CA LEU A 57 -8.86 10.01 -5.50
C LEU A 57 -8.47 9.16 -6.72
N PHE A 58 -7.48 8.27 -6.61
CA PHE A 58 -7.09 7.40 -7.72
C PHE A 58 -8.21 6.43 -8.11
N ALA A 59 -8.95 5.87 -7.15
CA ALA A 59 -10.12 5.05 -7.44
C ALA A 59 -11.18 5.83 -8.23
N ALA A 60 -11.47 7.08 -7.84
CA ALA A 60 -12.40 7.94 -8.56
C ALA A 60 -11.92 8.27 -9.98
N ILE A 61 -10.63 8.58 -10.15
CA ILE A 61 -10.01 8.81 -11.47
C ILE A 61 -10.11 7.54 -12.34
N GLY A 62 -9.77 6.39 -11.78
CA GLY A 62 -9.84 5.10 -12.46
C GLY A 62 -11.27 4.78 -12.90
N LEU A 63 -12.26 4.99 -12.03
CA LEU A 63 -13.67 4.79 -12.35
C LEU A 63 -14.14 5.73 -13.46
N ALA A 64 -13.80 7.02 -13.39
CA ALA A 64 -14.14 8.01 -14.41
C ALA A 64 -13.54 7.65 -15.78
N ARG A 65 -12.33 7.09 -15.81
CA ARG A 65 -11.68 6.59 -17.03
C ARG A 65 -12.32 5.28 -17.52
N ALA A 66 -12.69 4.39 -16.60
CA ALA A 66 -13.32 3.10 -16.89
C ALA A 66 -14.66 3.24 -17.64
N VAL A 67 -15.40 4.33 -17.39
CA VAL A 67 -16.63 4.67 -18.14
C VAL A 67 -16.37 4.84 -19.64
N ARG A 68 -15.19 5.34 -20.03
CA ARG A 68 -14.83 5.55 -21.44
C ARG A 68 -14.15 4.31 -22.05
N ARG A 69 -13.32 3.63 -21.27
CA ARG A 69 -12.59 2.43 -21.69
C ARG A 69 -12.39 1.51 -20.48
N PRO A 70 -12.86 0.25 -20.52
CA PRO A 70 -12.66 -0.68 -19.43
C PRO A 70 -11.17 -0.83 -19.05
N ILE A 71 -10.88 -0.72 -17.75
CA ILE A 71 -9.54 -0.93 -17.18
C ILE A 71 -9.58 -2.27 -16.43
N GLY A 72 -8.96 -3.30 -17.01
CA GLY A 72 -9.14 -4.69 -16.56
C GLY A 72 -8.71 -4.96 -15.12
N ASP A 73 -7.58 -4.41 -14.68
CA ASP A 73 -7.01 -4.71 -13.36
C ASP A 73 -7.51 -3.79 -12.23
N LEU A 74 -8.28 -2.74 -12.57
CA LEU A 74 -8.74 -1.74 -11.59
C LEU A 74 -9.62 -2.33 -10.48
N PRO A 75 -10.63 -3.20 -10.75
CA PRO A 75 -11.45 -3.78 -9.68
C PRO A 75 -10.64 -4.62 -8.69
N LEU A 76 -9.65 -5.37 -9.19
CA LEU A 76 -8.78 -6.19 -8.36
C LEU A 76 -7.90 -5.32 -7.45
N GLN A 77 -7.35 -4.22 -7.96
CA GLN A 77 -6.56 -3.31 -7.14
C GLN A 77 -7.42 -2.47 -6.18
N ALA A 78 -8.65 -2.14 -6.53
CA ALA A 78 -9.59 -1.49 -5.62
C ALA A 78 -9.96 -2.41 -4.45
N LEU A 79 -10.18 -3.71 -4.72
CA LEU A 79 -10.40 -4.72 -3.69
C LEU A 79 -9.16 -4.89 -2.80
N ALA A 80 -7.98 -5.00 -3.40
CA ALA A 80 -6.72 -5.08 -2.66
C ALA A 80 -6.50 -3.85 -1.78
N MET A 81 -6.72 -2.64 -2.31
CA MET A 81 -6.63 -1.40 -1.56
C MET A 81 -7.63 -1.34 -0.41
N THR A 82 -8.85 -1.87 -0.61
CA THR A 82 -9.85 -1.95 0.47
C THR A 82 -9.38 -2.88 1.58
N ALA A 83 -8.80 -4.04 1.24
CA ALA A 83 -8.24 -4.98 2.21
C ALA A 83 -7.05 -4.39 2.98
N PHE A 84 -6.04 -3.87 2.26
CA PHE A 84 -4.83 -3.29 2.87
C PHE A 84 -5.13 -2.00 3.64
N GLY A 85 -5.93 -1.11 3.07
CA GLY A 85 -6.39 0.11 3.72
C GLY A 85 -7.25 -0.18 4.96
N GLY A 86 -8.15 -1.16 4.87
CA GLY A 86 -8.94 -1.63 6.00
C GLY A 86 -8.06 -2.19 7.13
N ALA A 87 -7.09 -3.04 6.80
CA ALA A 87 -6.12 -3.56 7.76
C ALA A 87 -5.32 -2.42 8.42
N ALA A 88 -4.90 -1.41 7.65
CA ALA A 88 -4.22 -0.23 8.17
C ALA A 88 -5.11 0.56 9.16
N VAL A 89 -6.40 0.76 8.85
CA VAL A 89 -7.35 1.44 9.75
C VAL A 89 -7.58 0.63 11.02
N VAL A 90 -7.81 -0.69 10.91
CA VAL A 90 -7.99 -1.56 12.08
C VAL A 90 -6.76 -1.52 12.98
N ALA A 91 -5.56 -1.55 12.40
CA ALA A 91 -4.31 -1.46 13.16
C ALA A 91 -4.15 -0.15 13.97
N LEU A 92 -4.85 0.93 13.61
CA LEU A 92 -4.84 2.19 14.37
C LEU A 92 -5.73 2.17 15.61
N VAL A 93 -6.73 1.30 15.66
CA VAL A 93 -7.76 1.32 16.73
C VAL A 93 -7.67 0.12 17.69
N VAL A 94 -6.99 -0.95 17.29
CA VAL A 94 -6.72 -2.11 18.16
C VAL A 94 -5.51 -1.87 19.07
N SER A 95 -5.23 -2.80 19.98
CA SER A 95 -4.05 -2.69 20.85
C SER A 95 -2.75 -2.64 20.05
N PRO A 96 -1.69 -1.94 20.53
CA PRO A 96 -0.44 -1.80 19.80
C PRO A 96 0.18 -3.13 19.36
N PHE A 97 0.10 -4.16 20.21
CA PHE A 97 0.60 -5.50 19.92
C PHE A 97 -0.15 -6.15 18.75
N ILE A 98 -1.49 -6.17 18.79
CA ILE A 98 -2.31 -6.75 17.72
C ILE A 98 -2.19 -5.92 16.44
N GLY A 99 -2.12 -4.59 16.56
CA GLY A 99 -1.95 -3.68 15.43
C GLY A 99 -0.62 -3.92 14.71
N ALA A 100 0.48 -4.12 15.44
CA ALA A 100 1.78 -4.43 14.86
C ALA A 100 1.77 -5.78 14.11
N LEU A 101 1.18 -6.83 14.70
CA LEU A 101 1.03 -8.12 14.03
C LEU A 101 0.13 -8.04 12.79
N LEU A 102 -0.95 -7.26 12.84
CA LEU A 102 -1.82 -7.03 11.69
C LEU A 102 -1.10 -6.30 10.56
N VAL A 103 -0.26 -5.31 10.89
CA VAL A 103 0.59 -4.63 9.91
C VAL A 103 1.57 -5.61 9.28
N ALA A 104 2.26 -6.44 10.08
CA ALA A 104 3.19 -7.44 9.56
C ALA A 104 2.49 -8.45 8.64
N ALA A 105 1.31 -8.94 9.04
CA ALA A 105 0.49 -9.81 8.21
C ALA A 105 0.07 -9.12 6.89
N GLY A 106 -0.28 -7.84 6.94
CA GLY A 106 -0.59 -7.03 5.76
C GLY A 106 0.60 -6.93 4.80
N LEU A 107 1.81 -6.70 5.32
CA LEU A 107 3.04 -6.65 4.51
C LEU A 107 3.36 -8.02 3.89
N PHE A 108 3.26 -9.12 4.63
CA PHE A 108 3.48 -10.45 4.06
C PHE A 108 2.43 -10.81 2.99
N ALA A 109 1.17 -10.43 3.20
CA ALA A 109 0.12 -10.60 2.20
C ALA A 109 0.42 -9.77 0.94
N HIS A 110 0.92 -8.55 1.09
CA HIS A 110 1.35 -7.70 -0.02
C HIS A 110 2.59 -8.25 -0.74
N ALA A 111 3.59 -8.77 -0.03
CA ALA A 111 4.71 -9.48 -0.64
C ALA A 111 4.25 -10.67 -1.50
N GLY A 112 3.22 -11.41 -1.07
CA GLY A 112 2.57 -12.43 -1.91
C GLY A 112 1.88 -11.83 -3.15
N TRP A 113 1.27 -10.66 -3.00
CA TRP A 113 0.69 -9.87 -4.10
C TRP A 113 1.74 -9.43 -5.12
N ASP A 114 2.93 -9.04 -4.66
CA ASP A 114 4.06 -8.68 -5.52
C ASP A 114 4.53 -9.86 -6.35
N VAL A 115 4.64 -11.05 -5.76
CA VAL A 115 4.99 -12.28 -6.51
C VAL A 115 3.99 -12.53 -7.63
N PHE A 116 2.68 -12.39 -7.35
CA PHE A 116 1.64 -12.54 -8.37
C PHE A 116 1.83 -11.53 -9.51
N HIS A 117 2.03 -10.25 -9.21
CA HIS A 117 2.16 -9.21 -10.24
C HIS A 117 3.50 -9.27 -10.99
N HIS A 118 4.56 -9.70 -10.32
CA HIS A 118 5.85 -9.98 -10.94
C HIS A 118 5.73 -11.12 -11.96
N VAL A 119 5.12 -12.24 -11.58
CA VAL A 119 4.92 -13.40 -12.46
C VAL A 119 3.98 -13.07 -13.62
N LYS A 120 2.91 -12.31 -13.36
CA LYS A 120 1.94 -11.92 -14.39
C LYS A 120 2.43 -10.76 -15.27
N ASN A 121 3.49 -10.05 -14.86
CA ASN A 121 4.02 -8.86 -15.53
C ASN A 121 2.93 -7.82 -15.83
N LYS A 122 2.13 -7.48 -14.81
CA LYS A 122 0.96 -6.59 -14.93
C LYS A 122 0.90 -5.58 -13.79
N VAL A 123 0.13 -4.51 -14.02
CA VAL A 123 -0.19 -3.41 -13.09
C VAL A 123 0.97 -2.49 -12.75
N VAL A 124 2.11 -3.03 -12.31
CA VAL A 124 3.32 -2.25 -11.98
C VAL A 124 4.52 -2.74 -12.79
N VAL A 125 5.55 -1.91 -12.92
CA VAL A 125 6.84 -2.37 -13.48
C VAL A 125 7.45 -3.46 -12.60
N ARG A 126 8.14 -4.44 -13.21
CA ARG A 126 8.73 -5.60 -12.49
C ARG A 126 9.66 -5.18 -11.36
N SER A 127 10.46 -4.14 -11.57
CA SER A 127 11.37 -3.63 -10.55
C SER A 127 10.66 -3.09 -9.31
N MET A 128 9.43 -2.58 -9.47
CA MET A 128 8.61 -2.17 -8.32
C MET A 128 8.13 -3.40 -7.54
N ALA A 129 7.59 -4.42 -8.21
CA ALA A 129 7.14 -5.63 -7.55
C ALA A 129 8.29 -6.34 -6.82
N GLU A 130 9.48 -6.43 -7.42
CA GLU A 130 10.66 -6.98 -6.77
C GLU A 130 11.06 -6.18 -5.53
N PHE A 131 11.06 -4.85 -5.64
CA PHE A 131 11.42 -3.97 -4.54
C PHE A 131 10.42 -4.07 -3.37
N CYS A 132 9.12 -3.99 -3.65
CA CYS A 132 8.07 -4.16 -2.64
C CYS A 132 8.16 -5.54 -1.98
N PHE A 133 8.40 -6.60 -2.74
CA PHE A 133 8.53 -7.95 -2.18
C PHE A 133 9.63 -8.02 -1.11
N VAL A 134 10.81 -7.49 -1.43
CA VAL A 134 11.96 -7.49 -0.50
C VAL A 134 11.66 -6.56 0.69
N LEU A 135 11.18 -5.35 0.42
CA LEU A 135 10.88 -4.35 1.45
C LEU A 135 9.85 -4.89 2.45
N ASP A 136 8.72 -5.40 1.96
CA ASP A 136 7.59 -5.84 2.79
C ASP A 136 7.93 -7.12 3.56
N SER A 137 8.72 -8.03 2.97
CA SER A 137 9.23 -9.21 3.67
C SER A 137 10.16 -8.83 4.83
N VAL A 138 11.11 -7.92 4.58
CA VAL A 138 12.07 -7.46 5.60
C VAL A 138 11.38 -6.66 6.69
N LEU A 139 10.50 -5.72 6.33
CA LEU A 139 9.75 -4.91 7.30
C LEU A 139 8.77 -5.77 8.10
N GLY A 140 8.04 -6.67 7.46
CA GLY A 140 7.12 -7.59 8.13
C GLY A 140 7.87 -8.45 9.16
N LEU A 141 9.02 -9.02 8.78
CA LEU A 141 9.85 -9.81 9.69
C LEU A 141 10.40 -8.96 10.84
N ALA A 142 10.90 -7.76 10.55
CA ALA A 142 11.41 -6.84 11.57
C ALA A 142 10.33 -6.45 12.59
N ILE A 143 9.11 -6.17 12.13
CA ILE A 143 7.97 -5.85 12.99
C ILE A 143 7.64 -7.04 13.90
N VAL A 144 7.56 -8.26 13.36
CA VAL A 144 7.31 -9.46 14.18
C VAL A 144 8.39 -9.63 15.24
N ILE A 145 9.67 -9.56 14.87
CA ILE A 145 10.79 -9.74 15.80
C ILE A 145 10.75 -8.69 16.91
N VAL A 146 10.58 -7.42 16.57
CA VAL A 146 10.54 -6.32 17.55
C VAL A 146 9.32 -6.46 18.47
N THR A 147 8.16 -6.80 17.91
CA THR A 147 6.92 -6.94 18.67
C THR A 147 6.99 -8.09 19.67
N LEU A 148 7.55 -9.23 19.28
CA LEU A 148 7.66 -10.41 20.15
C LEU A 148 8.79 -10.31 21.19
N ARG A 149 9.81 -9.46 20.95
CA ARG A 149 10.89 -9.22 21.92
C ARG A 149 10.59 -8.09 22.91
N GLY A 150 9.69 -7.19 22.54
CA GLY A 150 9.28 -6.04 23.36
C GLY A 150 8.13 -6.31 24.31
N THR A 151 7.62 -7.54 24.35
CA THR A 151 6.65 -8.06 25.33
C THR A 151 7.36 -8.82 26.44
#